data_AF-E2BD09-F1
#
_entry.id   AF-E2BD09-F1
#
_cell.length_a   1.000
_cell.length_b   1.000
_cell.length_c   1.000
_cell.angle_alpha   90.00
_cell.angle_beta   90.00
_cell.angle_gamma   90.00
#
_symmetry.space_group_name_H-M   'P 1'
#
loop_
_entity.id
_entity.type
_entity.pdbx_description
1 polymer ?
#
loop_
_entity_poly.entity_id
_entity_poly.type
_entity_poly.pdbx_seq_one_letter_code
_entity_poly.pdbx_strand_id
1 'polypeptide(L)' 'VIAGDFNAHSEGWGCSPRQRDPRGEAVIDWAVGLDLLLMNRESASTCVQPEGESVIDLTWAFPSAAWLFQEWKV' A
#
# COMPACT_ATOMS: atom_id res chain seq x y z
N VAL A 1 0.77 -3.15 -13.43
CA VAL A 1 1.27 -3.32 -12.05
C VAL A 1 2.14 -2.12 -11.75
N ILE A 2 2.00 -1.54 -10.56
CA ILE A 2 2.78 -0.42 -10.06
C ILE A 2 3.25 -0.83 -8.68
N ALA A 3 4.56 -0.83 -8.45
CA ALA A 3 5.14 -1.23 -7.17
C ALA A 3 6.30 -0.31 -6.82
N GLY A 4 6.45 0.00 -5.55
CA GLY A 4 7.56 0.81 -5.06
C GLY A 4 7.33 1.36 -3.66
N ASP A 5 8.27 2.18 -3.23
CA ASP A 5 8.18 2.97 -2.01
C ASP A 5 7.32 4.21 -2.28
N PHE A 6 6.12 4.24 -1.70
CA PHE A 6 5.21 5.38 -1.80
C PHE A 6 5.47 6.41 -0.70
N ASN A 7 6.15 5.99 0.38
CA ASN A 7 6.40 6.80 1.57
C ASN A 7 5.13 7.54 2.03
N ALA A 8 3.99 6.84 2.07
CA ALA A 8 2.67 7.40 2.36
C ALA A 8 1.95 6.51 3.37
N HIS A 9 1.25 7.12 4.32
CA HIS A 9 0.67 6.40 5.45
C HIS A 9 -0.86 6.40 5.40
N SER A 10 -1.44 5.20 5.40
CA SER A 10 -2.89 5.01 5.49
C SER A 10 -3.25 3.74 6.25
N GLU A 11 -4.35 3.81 6.99
CA GLU A 11 -4.99 2.63 7.60
C GLU A 11 -5.42 1.62 6.52
N GLY A 12 -5.67 2.08 5.29
CA GLY A 12 -6.08 1.23 4.16
C GLY A 12 -5.06 0.16 3.75
N TRP A 13 -3.80 0.32 4.13
CA TRP A 13 -2.74 -0.69 3.95
C TRP A 13 -2.01 -1.03 5.26
N GLY A 14 -2.64 -0.74 6.41
CA GLY A 14 -2.16 -1.24 7.70
C GLY A 14 -1.22 -0.32 8.48
N CYS A 15 -1.06 0.96 8.11
CA CYS A 15 -0.43 1.93 9.01
C CYS A 15 -1.34 2.25 10.19
N SER A 16 -0.75 2.64 11.33
CA SER A 16 -1.54 3.06 12.49
C SER A 16 -2.25 4.40 12.24
N PRO A 17 -3.40 4.67 12.89
CA PRO A 17 -4.10 5.96 12.76
C PRO A 17 -3.24 7.17 13.14
N ARG A 18 -2.23 6.97 13.99
CA ARG A 18 -1.29 8.01 14.42
C ARG A 18 -0.29 8.41 13.33
N GLN A 19 -0.07 7.55 12.34
CA GLN A 19 0.86 7.79 11.23
C GLN A 19 0.19 8.43 10.02
N ARG A 20 -1.14 8.55 10.00
CA ARG A 20 -1.91 9.07 8.87
C ARG A 20 -1.35 10.40 8.36
N ASP A 21 -1.19 10.50 7.05
CA ASP A 21 -0.72 11.71 6.40
C ASP A 21 -1.52 12.05 5.12
N PRO A 22 -1.44 13.30 4.62
CA PRO A 22 -2.16 13.70 3.39
C PRO A 22 -1.70 12.97 2.13
N ARG A 23 -0.48 12.38 2.14
CA ARG A 23 0.03 11.59 1.01
C ARG A 23 -0.74 10.28 0.89
N GLY A 24 -1.11 9.66 2.01
CA GLY A 24 -1.96 8.48 2.04
C GLY A 24 -3.28 8.70 1.31
N GLU A 25 -3.97 9.81 1.62
CA GLU A 25 -5.22 10.17 0.95
C GLU A 25 -5.01 10.43 -0.55
N ALA A 26 -3.94 11.14 -0.93
CA ALA A 26 -3.62 11.38 -2.34
C ALA A 26 -3.32 10.08 -3.11
N VAL A 27 -2.65 9.10 -2.49
CA VAL A 27 -2.39 7.77 -3.09
C VAL A 27 -3.69 6.98 -3.21
N ILE A 28 -4.59 7.08 -2.24
CA ILE A 28 -5.93 6.46 -2.32
C ILE A 28 -6.72 7.05 -3.48
N ASP A 29 -6.81 8.38 -3.57
CA ASP A 29 -7.54 9.07 -4.65
C ASP A 29 -6.98 8.72 -6.03
N TRP A 30 -5.65 8.65 -6.14
CA TRP A 30 -4.97 8.21 -7.36
C TRP A 30 -5.31 6.76 -7.72
N ALA A 31 -5.26 5.83 -6.75
CA ALA A 31 -5.55 4.42 -6.98
C ALA A 31 -7.01 4.20 -7.37
N VAL A 32 -7.93 4.86 -6.67
CA VAL A 32 -9.38 4.81 -6.96
C VAL A 32 -9.67 5.41 -8.33
N GLY A 33 -9.07 6.55 -8.67
CA GLY A 33 -9.25 7.21 -9.97
C GLY A 33 -8.79 6.37 -11.17
N LEU A 34 -7.93 5.37 -10.94
CA LEU A 34 -7.42 4.46 -11.95
C LEU A 34 -7.97 3.03 -11.83
N ASP A 35 -8.90 2.77 -10.92
CA ASP A 35 -9.43 1.43 -10.61
C ASP A 35 -8.31 0.41 -10.33
N LEU A 36 -7.35 0.81 -9.48
CA LEU A 36 -6.25 -0.05 -9.05
C LEU A 36 -6.61 -0.79 -7.76
N LEU A 37 -6.29 -2.08 -7.73
CA LEU A 37 -6.42 -2.93 -6.56
C LEU A 37 -5.11 -2.93 -5.77
N LEU A 38 -5.21 -2.74 -4.46
CA LEU A 38 -4.10 -2.95 -3.54
C LEU A 38 -3.83 -4.45 -3.44
N MET A 39 -2.59 -4.85 -3.74
CA MET A 39 -2.17 -6.25 -3.68
C MET A 39 -1.61 -6.63 -2.31
N ASN A 40 -1.28 -5.64 -1.47
CA ASN A 40 -0.93 -5.82 -0.07
C ASN A 40 -2.09 -6.45 0.71
N ARG A 41 -1.98 -7.75 1.01
CA ARG A 41 -3.02 -8.51 1.74
C ARG A 41 -2.81 -8.55 3.25
N GLU A 42 -1.56 -8.50 3.69
CA GLU A 42 -1.19 -8.54 5.09
C GLU A 42 -0.69 -7.15 5.52
N SER A 43 -0.94 -6.77 6.78
CA SER A 43 -0.38 -5.56 7.39
C SER A 43 1.04 -5.80 7.90
N ALA A 44 1.81 -6.64 7.21
CA ALA A 44 3.21 -6.88 7.56
C ALA A 44 4.01 -5.61 7.26
N SER A 45 4.77 -5.17 8.25
CA SER A 45 5.62 -3.99 8.14
C SER A 45 6.61 -4.13 6.99
N THR A 46 6.58 -3.18 6.06
CA THR A 46 7.52 -3.14 4.93
C THR A 46 8.75 -2.30 5.26
N CYS A 47 8.60 -1.37 6.21
CA CYS A 47 9.68 -0.50 6.67
C CYS A 47 9.73 -0.50 8.20
N VAL A 48 10.86 -0.92 8.77
CA VAL A 48 11.12 -0.99 10.21
C VAL A 48 12.26 -0.04 10.56
N GLN A 49 12.01 0.87 11.49
CA GLN A 49 12.94 1.90 11.96
C GLN A 49 12.99 1.90 13.50
N PRO A 50 14.02 2.48 14.13
CA PRO A 50 14.07 2.60 15.59
C PRO A 50 12.84 3.26 16.21
N GLU A 51 12.22 4.19 15.49
CA GLU A 51 11.05 4.97 15.91
C GLU A 51 9.72 4.22 15.70
N GLY A 52 9.74 3.07 15.02
CA GLY A 52 8.56 2.24 14.78
C GLY A 52 8.54 1.57 13.41
N GLU A 53 7.39 0.99 13.10
CA GLU A 53 7.18 0.23 11.87
C GLU A 53 6.05 0.82 11.03
N SER A 54 6.11 0.60 9.72
CA SER A 54 5.11 1.10 8.77
C SER A 54 4.99 0.21 7.53
N VAL A 55 3.88 0.38 6.83
CA VAL A 55 3.62 -0.22 5.53
C VAL A 55 3.61 0.92 4.51
N ILE A 56 4.72 1.12 3.81
CA ILE A 56 4.90 2.22 2.84
C ILE A 56 5.34 1.72 1.46
N ASP A 57 5.75 0.45 1.36
CA ASP A 57 6.01 -0.22 0.10
C ASP A 57 4.72 -0.90 -0.37
N LEU A 58 4.15 -0.40 -1.45
CA LEU A 58 2.84 -0.82 -1.93
C LEU A 58 2.95 -1.42 -3.31
N THR A 59 2.15 -2.45 -3.56
CA THR A 59 1.93 -3.02 -4.89
C THR A 59 0.48 -2.84 -5.29
N TRP A 60 0.26 -2.20 -6.43
CA TRP A 60 -1.03 -1.94 -7.05
C TRP A 60 -1.14 -2.65 -8.39
N ALA A 61 -2.32 -3.17 -8.72
CA ALA A 61 -2.57 -3.80 -10.01
C ALA A 61 -3.95 -3.42 -10.56
N PHE A 62 -4.03 -3.27 -11.89
CA PHE A 62 -5.33 -3.30 -12.56
C PHE A 62 -6.00 -4.66 -12.33
N PRO A 63 -7.33 -4.74 -12.31
CA PRO A 63 -8.07 -6.00 -12.12
C PRO A 63 -7.60 -7.10 -13.07
N SER A 64 -7.35 -6.77 -14.35
CA SER A 64 -6.86 -7.73 -15.35
C SER A 64 -5.49 -8.34 -15.02
N ALA A 65 -4.62 -7.61 -14.32
CA ALA A 65 -3.33 -8.10 -13.87
C ALA A 65 -3.40 -8.75 -12.48
N ALA A 66 -4.31 -8.31 -11.61
CA ALA A 66 -4.45 -8.82 -10.24
C ALA A 66 -4.72 -10.33 -10.21
N TRP A 67 -5.48 -10.87 -11.17
CA TRP A 67 -5.75 -12.31 -11.30
C TRP A 67 -4.50 -13.17 -11.58
N LEU A 68 -3.40 -12.56 -12.02
CA LEU A 68 -2.15 -13.27 -12.29
C LEU A 68 -1.27 -13.41 -11.04
N PHE A 69 -1.61 -12.73 -9.94
CA PHE A 69 -0.88 -12.81 -8.68
C PHE A 69 -1.30 -14.09 -7.95
N GLN A 70 -0.37 -15.01 -7.73
CA GLN A 70 -0.64 -16.28 -7.04
C GLN A 70 -0.19 -16.25 -5.57
N GLU A 71 1.07 -15.89 -5.32
CA GLU A 71 1.70 -16.00 -4.00
C GLU A 71 2.36 -14.68 -3.58
N TRP A 72 1.75 -13.55 -3.92
CA TRP A 72 2.28 -12.27 -3.51
C TRP A 72 2.24 -12.15 -1.98
N LYS A 73 3.37 -11.78 -1.40
CA LYS A 73 3.59 -11.67 0.03
C LYS A 73 4.63 -10.57 0.33
N VAL A 74 4.46 -9.92 1.48
CA VAL A 74 5.45 -9.03 2.13
C VAL A 74 6.28 -9.83 3.10
#